data_AF-A0A2A2HCV6-F1
#
_entry.id   AF-A0A2A2HCV6-F1
#
_cell.length_a   1.000
_cell.length_b   1.000
_cell.length_c   1.000
_cell.angle_alpha   90.00
_cell.angle_beta   90.00
_cell.angle_gamma   90.00
#
_symmetry.space_group_name_H-M   'P 1'
#
loop_
_entity.id
_entity.type
_entity.pdbx_description
1 polymer ?
#
loop_
_entity_poly.entity_id
_entity_poly.type
_entity_poly.pdbx_seq_one_letter_code
_entity_poly.pdbx_strand_id
1 'polypeptide(L)'
;MQLDDRWYELYTLLYGNTFNRILTLGNKKNGYINHNIRSLDQLQQEIDKHYPHKEFYISLYDYKTDTNLLKWDKIEKDKFEKYSIKDRIVLRFRDDTTIIQQETAELNEIQTYMFIRRSINLGQDKKMLKEVKTVYEAIENLFQIKALPVYNGYNEYCLYIFLDEEMQLENPSITLYYFYKFIEDYCDTKLLKYEKIEPFSQIITIPGTQNNSSRLYSKVFNIEDSYPDIIENASRKELLNDYKVYKYQRSPSLTTLLETMDKEITKRLSDHTDVKSFNLNELFHENRIS
;
A
#
# COMPACT_ATOMS: atom_id res chain seq x y z
N MET A 1 4.68 19.38 -8.96
CA MET A 1 3.87 18.16 -9.09
C MET A 1 3.24 18.13 -10.46
N GLN A 2 3.01 16.94 -11.02
CA GLN A 2 2.26 16.66 -12.25
C GLN A 2 1.29 15.50 -12.07
N LEU A 3 0.25 15.44 -12.90
CA LEU A 3 -0.68 14.32 -12.98
C LEU A 3 -0.46 13.61 -14.31
N ASP A 4 -0.51 12.28 -14.29
CA ASP A 4 -0.64 11.46 -15.48
C ASP A 4 -1.96 11.80 -16.19
N ASP A 5 -1.95 11.91 -17.51
CA ASP A 5 -3.15 12.32 -18.25
C ASP A 5 -4.30 11.30 -18.14
N ARG A 6 -4.00 10.04 -17.77
CA ARG A 6 -4.97 8.96 -17.56
C ARG A 6 -5.00 8.49 -16.10
N TRP A 7 -4.62 9.34 -15.14
CA TRP A 7 -4.61 9.00 -13.72
C TRP A 7 -5.98 8.49 -13.23
N TYR A 8 -7.07 9.08 -13.74
CA TYR A 8 -8.44 8.72 -13.39
C TYR A 8 -8.78 7.29 -13.82
N GLU A 9 -8.26 6.83 -14.96
CA GLU A 9 -8.48 5.46 -15.43
C GLU A 9 -7.80 4.46 -14.50
N LEU A 10 -6.56 4.72 -14.11
CA LEU A 10 -5.85 3.90 -13.14
C LEU A 10 -6.56 3.92 -11.78
N TYR A 11 -7.06 5.08 -11.36
CA TYR A 11 -7.82 5.19 -10.13
C TYR A 11 -9.10 4.35 -10.17
N THR A 12 -9.91 4.47 -11.23
CA THR A 12 -11.10 3.62 -11.46
C THR A 12 -10.73 2.14 -11.47
N LEU A 13 -9.61 1.81 -12.12
CA LEU A 13 -9.05 0.48 -12.15
C LEU A 13 -8.51 -0.01 -10.80
N LEU A 14 -8.40 0.79 -9.74
CA LEU A 14 -8.05 0.29 -8.40
C LEU A 14 -9.21 0.38 -7.41
N TYR A 15 -10.00 1.43 -7.52
CA TYR A 15 -10.94 1.84 -6.48
C TYR A 15 -12.39 1.99 -6.99
N GLY A 16 -12.62 1.89 -8.29
CA GLY A 16 -13.92 2.13 -8.89
C GLY A 16 -14.26 3.63 -8.98
N ASN A 17 -15.49 3.93 -9.41
CA ASN A 17 -15.96 5.30 -9.62
C ASN A 17 -16.75 5.85 -8.43
N THR A 18 -17.29 4.96 -7.59
CA THR A 18 -18.07 5.29 -6.39
C THR A 18 -17.44 4.57 -5.22
N PHE A 19 -17.21 5.30 -4.13
CA PHE A 19 -16.53 4.82 -2.93
C PHE A 19 -16.91 5.72 -1.75
N ASN A 20 -16.35 5.49 -0.59
CA ASN A 20 -16.40 6.37 0.58
C ASN A 20 -15.04 6.33 1.28
N ARG A 21 -14.15 7.25 0.89
CA ARG A 21 -12.74 7.23 1.26
C ARG A 21 -12.31 8.54 1.91
N ILE A 22 -11.16 8.48 2.58
CA ILE A 22 -10.49 9.66 3.12
C ILE A 22 -9.48 10.14 2.08
N LEU A 23 -9.68 11.36 1.58
CA LEU A 23 -8.67 12.12 0.85
C LEU A 23 -7.87 12.96 1.85
N THR A 24 -6.57 12.71 1.93
CA THR A 24 -5.64 13.52 2.71
C THR A 24 -4.84 14.40 1.75
N LEU A 25 -4.91 15.71 1.92
CA LEU A 25 -4.22 16.68 1.08
C LEU A 25 -3.46 17.71 1.90
N GLY A 26 -2.27 18.07 1.45
CA GLY A 26 -1.41 18.97 2.22
C GLY A 26 0.05 18.97 1.79
N ASN A 27 0.90 19.55 2.61
CA ASN A 27 2.35 19.48 2.43
C ASN A 27 3.04 19.72 3.78
N LYS A 28 4.36 19.48 3.83
CA LYS A 28 5.16 19.67 5.04
C LYS A 28 5.10 21.09 5.63
N LYS A 29 4.78 22.11 4.84
CA LYS A 29 4.77 23.52 5.27
C LYS A 29 3.44 23.90 5.93
N ASN A 30 2.32 23.46 5.35
CA ASN A 30 0.98 23.90 5.75
C ASN A 30 0.20 22.83 6.54
N GLY A 31 0.80 21.64 6.72
CA GLY A 31 0.14 20.48 7.31
C GLY A 31 -0.76 19.75 6.31
N TYR A 32 -1.39 18.68 6.80
CA TYR A 32 -2.31 17.83 6.04
C TYR A 32 -3.72 17.93 6.59
N ILE A 33 -4.71 17.94 5.71
CA ILE A 33 -6.13 17.96 6.04
C ILE A 33 -6.85 16.79 5.36
N ASN A 34 -7.88 16.28 6.04
CA ASN A 34 -8.65 15.13 5.59
C ASN A 34 -10.03 15.57 5.08
N HIS A 35 -10.49 14.92 4.01
CA HIS A 35 -11.79 15.12 3.38
C HIS A 35 -12.44 13.77 3.12
N ASN A 36 -13.76 13.68 3.29
CA ASN A 36 -14.52 12.52 2.85
C ASN A 36 -14.85 12.68 1.38
N ILE A 37 -14.63 11.63 0.61
CA ILE A 37 -14.79 11.67 -0.84
C ILE A 37 -15.52 10.43 -1.33
N ARG A 38 -16.50 10.64 -2.20
CA ARG A 38 -17.49 9.61 -2.54
C ARG A 38 -17.50 9.17 -4.00
N SER A 39 -16.81 9.90 -4.85
CA SER A 39 -16.74 9.59 -6.26
C SER A 39 -15.44 10.07 -6.88
N LEU A 40 -15.12 9.51 -8.04
CA LEU A 40 -14.01 9.96 -8.85
C LEU A 40 -14.17 11.44 -9.26
N ASP A 41 -15.39 11.89 -9.57
CA ASP A 41 -15.67 13.28 -9.93
C ASP A 41 -15.33 14.24 -8.79
N GLN A 42 -15.69 13.90 -7.55
CA GLN A 42 -15.31 14.69 -6.38
C GLN A 42 -13.80 14.71 -6.20
N LEU A 43 -13.13 13.56 -6.41
CA LEU A 43 -11.68 13.47 -6.31
C LEU A 43 -10.98 14.35 -7.35
N GLN A 44 -11.47 14.33 -8.58
CA GLN A 44 -10.96 15.18 -9.64
C GLN A 44 -11.12 16.67 -9.29
N GLN A 45 -12.29 17.08 -8.78
CA GLN A 45 -12.51 18.47 -8.35
C GLN A 45 -11.54 18.92 -7.26
N GLU A 46 -11.31 18.09 -6.24
CA GLU A 46 -10.37 18.41 -5.16
C GLU A 46 -8.91 18.44 -5.64
N ILE A 47 -8.54 17.54 -6.56
CA ILE A 47 -7.22 17.53 -7.18
C ILE A 47 -7.03 18.81 -8.01
N ASP A 48 -7.94 19.12 -8.93
CA ASP A 48 -7.84 20.29 -9.83
C ASP A 48 -7.76 21.60 -9.06
N LYS A 49 -8.50 21.71 -7.95
CA LYS A 49 -8.53 22.89 -7.08
C LYS A 49 -7.22 23.13 -6.31
N HIS A 50 -6.54 22.05 -5.90
CA HIS A 50 -5.41 22.14 -4.97
C HIS A 50 -4.04 21.85 -5.61
N TYR A 51 -4.05 21.31 -6.81
CA TYR A 51 -2.87 21.10 -7.61
C TYR A 51 -2.30 22.43 -8.15
N PRO A 52 -0.96 22.57 -8.30
CA PRO A 52 0.12 21.65 -7.94
C PRO A 52 0.64 21.85 -6.51
N HIS A 53 -0.06 22.62 -5.68
CA HIS A 53 0.47 23.14 -4.41
C HIS A 53 0.42 22.17 -3.23
N LYS A 54 -0.46 21.17 -3.30
CA LYS A 54 -0.64 20.14 -2.27
C LYS A 54 -0.31 18.77 -2.84
N GLU A 55 0.21 17.90 -1.99
CA GLU A 55 0.27 16.46 -2.21
C GLU A 55 -1.09 15.84 -1.92
N PHE A 56 -1.39 14.72 -2.56
CA PHE A 56 -2.65 14.02 -2.42
C PHE A 56 -2.42 12.55 -2.07
N TYR A 57 -3.17 12.08 -1.09
CA TYR A 57 -3.17 10.71 -0.65
C TYR A 57 -4.60 10.25 -0.39
N ILE A 58 -4.86 8.95 -0.55
CA ILE A 58 -6.19 8.37 -0.35
C ILE A 58 -6.09 7.22 0.65
N SER A 59 -7.13 7.00 1.45
CA SER A 59 -7.24 5.77 2.23
C SER A 59 -7.22 4.55 1.32
N LEU A 60 -6.50 3.50 1.73
CA LEU A 60 -6.44 2.23 1.02
C LEU A 60 -7.79 1.52 1.02
N TYR A 61 -8.52 1.62 2.12
CA TYR A 61 -9.82 0.99 2.29
C TYR A 61 -10.96 1.97 2.03
N ASP A 62 -12.05 1.40 1.52
CA ASP A 62 -13.36 2.02 1.50
C ASP A 62 -14.03 1.82 2.88
N TYR A 63 -14.99 2.67 3.23
CA TYR A 63 -15.64 2.65 4.53
C TYR A 63 -17.16 2.62 4.46
N LYS A 64 -17.78 1.90 5.38
CA LYS A 64 -19.24 1.69 5.45
C LYS A 64 -20.03 2.95 5.83
N THR A 65 -19.41 3.92 6.53
CA THR A 65 -20.10 5.14 7.02
C THR A 65 -19.16 6.36 7.02
N ASP A 66 -19.71 7.59 6.92
CA ASP A 66 -18.93 8.84 6.96
C ASP A 66 -18.52 9.28 8.37
N THR A 67 -19.31 8.91 9.37
CA THR A 67 -19.37 9.55 10.70
C THR A 67 -18.06 9.46 11.48
N ASN A 68 -17.14 8.58 11.06
CA ASN A 68 -15.91 8.27 11.77
C ASN A 68 -14.63 8.41 10.92
N LEU A 69 -14.73 8.98 9.71
CA LEU A 69 -13.61 9.02 8.76
C LEU A 69 -12.66 10.22 8.97
N LEU A 70 -13.19 11.38 9.35
CA LEU A 70 -12.41 12.61 9.44
C LEU A 70 -11.63 12.76 10.75
N LYS A 71 -11.98 11.97 11.77
CA LYS A 71 -11.32 11.99 13.08
C LYS A 71 -10.35 10.81 13.17
N TRP A 72 -9.16 10.97 12.61
CA TRP A 72 -8.07 10.08 12.96
C TRP A 72 -7.57 10.43 14.35
N ASP A 73 -7.90 9.59 15.32
CA ASP A 73 -7.33 9.62 16.65
C ASP A 73 -6.56 8.32 16.88
N LYS A 74 -5.30 8.44 17.29
CA LYS A 74 -4.41 7.32 17.60
C LYS A 74 -4.96 6.43 18.72
N ILE A 75 -5.88 6.94 19.54
CA ILE A 75 -6.56 6.20 20.61
C ILE A 75 -7.73 5.35 20.05
N GLU A 76 -8.23 5.67 18.85
CA GLU A 76 -9.45 5.09 18.28
C GLU A 76 -9.17 4.14 17.11
N LYS A 77 -8.06 3.38 17.16
CA LYS A 77 -7.58 2.52 16.06
C LYS A 77 -8.61 1.51 15.59
N ASP A 78 -9.30 0.87 16.53
CA ASP A 78 -10.33 -0.14 16.26
C ASP A 78 -11.52 0.44 15.48
N LYS A 79 -11.70 1.77 15.47
CA LYS A 79 -12.78 2.40 14.72
C LYS A 79 -12.57 2.33 13.22
N PHE A 80 -11.35 2.59 12.72
CA PHE A 80 -11.04 2.49 11.30
C PHE A 80 -11.21 1.05 10.80
N GLU A 81 -10.72 0.12 11.61
CA GLU A 81 -10.88 -1.31 11.38
C GLU A 81 -12.35 -1.73 11.33
N LYS A 82 -13.17 -1.31 12.30
CA LYS A 82 -14.59 -1.68 12.39
C LYS A 82 -15.39 -1.26 11.15
N TYR A 83 -15.14 -0.06 10.62
CA TYR A 83 -15.93 0.49 9.52
C TYR A 83 -15.29 0.32 8.13
N SER A 84 -14.08 -0.21 8.03
CA SER A 84 -13.41 -0.49 6.75
C SER A 84 -13.96 -1.75 6.07
N ILE A 85 -14.06 -1.68 4.73
CA ILE A 85 -14.38 -2.80 3.85
C ILE A 85 -13.08 -3.55 3.55
N LYS A 86 -12.96 -4.79 4.03
CA LYS A 86 -11.72 -5.58 4.04
C LYS A 86 -11.58 -6.43 2.76
N ASP A 87 -11.52 -5.75 1.62
CA ASP A 87 -11.53 -6.37 0.28
C ASP A 87 -10.13 -6.48 -0.37
N ARG A 88 -9.10 -6.01 0.31
CA ARG A 88 -7.72 -5.98 -0.21
C ARG A 88 -6.67 -5.97 0.88
N ILE A 89 -5.46 -6.36 0.50
CA ILE A 89 -4.26 -6.27 1.33
C ILE A 89 -3.18 -5.57 0.51
N VAL A 90 -2.39 -4.67 1.12
CA VAL A 90 -1.27 -4.02 0.43
C VAL A 90 0.03 -4.22 1.17
N LEU A 91 0.87 -5.12 0.65
CA LEU A 91 2.23 -5.30 1.17
C LEU A 91 3.09 -4.12 0.72
N ARG A 92 3.66 -3.38 1.67
CA ARG A 92 4.47 -2.18 1.42
C ARG A 92 5.92 -2.43 1.73
N PHE A 93 6.75 -2.28 0.71
CA PHE A 93 8.20 -2.34 0.80
C PHE A 93 8.69 -0.91 0.82
N ARG A 94 9.39 -0.50 1.88
CA ARG A 94 9.83 0.89 2.01
C ARG A 94 11.24 0.98 2.58
N ASP A 95 12.13 1.64 1.84
CA ASP A 95 13.47 1.89 2.34
C ASP A 95 13.48 2.94 3.45
N ASP A 96 14.49 2.87 4.31
CA ASP A 96 14.80 3.97 5.21
C ASP A 96 15.39 5.15 4.42
N THR A 97 14.71 6.30 4.47
CA THR A 97 15.15 7.52 3.78
C THR A 97 15.80 8.52 4.72
N THR A 98 16.09 8.16 5.98
CA THR A 98 16.72 9.07 6.95
C THR A 98 18.00 9.70 6.42
N ILE A 99 18.88 8.93 5.76
CA ILE A 99 20.11 9.48 5.16
C ILE A 99 19.77 10.49 4.05
N ILE A 100 18.82 10.18 3.17
CA ILE A 100 18.40 11.11 2.11
C ILE A 100 17.82 12.39 2.73
N GLN A 101 17.02 12.27 3.79
CA GLN A 101 16.43 13.42 4.48
C GLN A 101 17.50 14.30 5.14
N GLN A 102 18.52 13.69 5.75
CA GLN A 102 19.64 14.40 6.36
C GLN A 102 20.47 15.14 5.31
N GLU A 103 20.83 14.45 4.21
CA GLU A 103 21.64 15.02 3.12
C GLU A 103 20.91 16.12 2.33
N THR A 104 19.58 16.08 2.31
CA THR A 104 18.76 17.07 1.58
C THR A 104 18.24 18.22 2.44
N ALA A 105 18.42 18.18 3.76
CA ALA A 105 17.84 19.16 4.69
C ALA A 105 18.23 20.61 4.38
N GLU A 106 19.48 20.84 3.98
CA GLU A 106 20.06 22.16 3.69
C GLU A 106 20.15 22.47 2.19
N LEU A 107 19.69 21.55 1.33
CA LEU A 107 19.75 21.71 -0.12
C LEU A 107 18.58 22.55 -0.64
N ASN A 108 18.84 23.35 -1.68
CA ASN A 108 17.74 24.00 -2.39
C ASN A 108 16.91 22.97 -3.19
N GLU A 109 15.77 23.40 -3.76
CA GLU A 109 14.84 22.49 -4.44
C GLU A 109 15.48 21.74 -5.62
N ILE A 110 16.33 22.42 -6.41
CA ILE A 110 17.01 21.82 -7.56
C ILE A 110 18.04 20.79 -7.11
N GLN A 111 18.85 21.14 -6.11
CA GLN A 111 19.87 20.25 -5.54
C GLN A 111 19.22 19.01 -4.89
N THR A 112 18.15 19.22 -4.12
CA THR A 112 17.35 18.14 -3.52
C THR A 112 16.85 17.19 -4.58
N TYR A 113 16.25 17.72 -5.65
CA TYR A 113 15.76 16.93 -6.78
C TYR A 113 16.89 16.12 -7.46
N MET A 114 18.02 16.77 -7.77
CA MET A 114 19.15 16.11 -8.40
C MET A 114 19.75 15.00 -7.52
N PHE A 115 19.90 15.25 -6.22
CA PHE A 115 20.41 14.28 -5.27
C PHE A 115 19.48 13.06 -5.20
N ILE A 116 18.17 13.29 -5.02
CA ILE A 116 17.17 12.22 -4.94
C ILE A 116 17.14 11.39 -6.23
N ARG A 117 17.09 12.03 -7.41
CA ARG A 117 17.13 11.32 -8.69
C ARG A 117 18.39 10.49 -8.84
N ARG A 118 19.54 11.02 -8.41
CA ARG A 118 20.81 10.29 -8.45
C ARG A 118 20.77 9.09 -7.52
N SER A 119 20.27 9.22 -6.28
CA SER A 119 20.16 8.11 -5.32
C SER A 119 19.25 6.99 -5.81
N ILE A 120 18.11 7.36 -6.41
CA ILE A 120 17.22 6.42 -7.11
C ILE A 120 18.00 5.73 -8.24
N ASN A 121 18.56 6.49 -9.19
CA ASN A 121 19.24 5.92 -10.36
C ASN A 121 20.46 5.05 -10.00
N LEU A 122 21.18 5.37 -8.92
CA LEU A 122 22.33 4.60 -8.43
C LEU A 122 21.94 3.28 -7.78
N GLY A 123 20.65 3.03 -7.52
CA GLY A 123 20.12 1.70 -7.27
C GLY A 123 19.75 1.38 -5.82
N GLN A 124 19.45 2.38 -4.98
CA GLN A 124 18.80 2.13 -3.68
C GLN A 124 17.55 1.25 -3.84
N ASP A 125 16.76 1.50 -4.89
CA ASP A 125 15.55 0.74 -5.18
C ASP A 125 15.79 -0.66 -5.78
N LYS A 126 17.00 -1.01 -6.25
CA LYS A 126 17.27 -2.32 -6.86
C LYS A 126 17.13 -3.47 -5.86
N LYS A 127 17.57 -3.26 -4.63
CA LYS A 127 17.43 -4.26 -3.55
C LYS A 127 15.96 -4.46 -3.21
N MET A 128 15.21 -3.36 -3.11
CA MET A 128 13.78 -3.40 -2.81
C MET A 128 13.00 -4.10 -3.92
N LEU A 129 13.28 -3.81 -5.19
CA LEU A 129 12.67 -4.50 -6.31
C LEU A 129 12.92 -6.00 -6.26
N LYS A 130 14.13 -6.44 -5.88
CA LYS A 130 14.42 -7.87 -5.71
C LYS A 130 13.53 -8.51 -4.65
N GLU A 131 13.40 -7.88 -3.47
CA GLU A 131 12.53 -8.38 -2.39
C GLU A 131 11.05 -8.38 -2.81
N VAL A 132 10.60 -7.35 -3.54
CA VAL A 132 9.24 -7.27 -4.10
C VAL A 132 8.97 -8.42 -5.06
N LYS A 133 9.92 -8.74 -5.96
CA LYS A 133 9.79 -9.89 -6.89
C LYS A 133 9.72 -11.22 -6.14
N THR A 134 10.59 -11.42 -5.15
CA THR A 134 10.56 -12.63 -4.31
C THR A 134 9.23 -12.80 -3.59
N VAL A 135 8.70 -11.74 -2.97
CA VAL A 135 7.40 -11.82 -2.30
C VAL A 135 6.26 -12.01 -3.31
N TYR A 136 6.31 -11.36 -4.47
CA TYR A 136 5.32 -11.58 -5.52
C TYR A 136 5.24 -13.06 -5.92
N GLU A 137 6.39 -13.68 -6.21
CA GLU A 137 6.49 -15.09 -6.55
C GLU A 137 5.96 -15.98 -5.42
N ALA A 138 6.25 -15.65 -4.15
CA ALA A 138 5.72 -16.38 -3.02
C ALA A 138 4.19 -16.28 -2.92
N ILE A 139 3.62 -15.08 -3.10
CA ILE A 139 2.16 -14.88 -3.11
C ILE A 139 1.50 -15.68 -4.24
N GLU A 140 2.07 -15.65 -5.45
CA GLU A 140 1.56 -16.42 -6.58
C GLU A 140 1.63 -17.93 -6.31
N ASN A 141 2.75 -18.43 -5.78
CA ASN A 141 2.95 -19.85 -5.51
C ASN A 141 2.09 -20.38 -4.35
N LEU A 142 1.94 -19.60 -3.28
CA LEU A 142 1.21 -20.03 -2.07
C LEU A 142 -0.31 -19.86 -2.24
N PHE A 143 -0.73 -18.78 -2.89
CA PHE A 143 -2.13 -18.34 -2.89
C PHE A 143 -2.76 -18.34 -4.28
N GLN A 144 -1.98 -18.56 -5.34
CA GLN A 144 -2.46 -18.48 -6.73
C GLN A 144 -3.05 -17.11 -7.07
N ILE A 145 -2.52 -16.06 -6.42
CA ILE A 145 -2.92 -14.67 -6.64
C ILE A 145 -1.79 -13.94 -7.35
N LYS A 146 -2.13 -13.26 -8.44
CA LYS A 146 -1.27 -12.27 -9.07
C LYS A 146 -1.49 -10.92 -8.42
N ALA A 147 -0.58 -10.50 -7.55
CA ALA A 147 -0.65 -9.16 -6.97
C ALA A 147 -0.47 -8.09 -8.06
N LEU A 148 -0.95 -6.86 -7.81
CA LEU A 148 -0.67 -5.72 -8.67
C LEU A 148 0.49 -4.91 -8.08
N PRO A 149 1.65 -4.86 -8.78
CA PRO A 149 2.79 -4.11 -8.28
C PRO A 149 2.71 -2.62 -8.67
N VAL A 150 3.00 -1.74 -7.72
CA VAL A 150 2.98 -0.28 -7.89
C VAL A 150 4.24 0.32 -7.30
N TYR A 151 4.88 1.23 -8.03
CA TYR A 151 5.97 2.06 -7.53
C TYR A 151 5.44 3.45 -7.22
N ASN A 152 5.74 4.01 -6.04
CA ASN A 152 5.21 5.31 -5.63
C ASN A 152 5.98 6.51 -6.22
N GLY A 153 7.00 6.26 -7.04
CA GLY A 153 7.86 7.28 -7.61
C GLY A 153 9.00 7.72 -6.70
N TYR A 154 9.24 7.12 -5.53
CA TYR A 154 10.33 7.55 -4.65
C TYR A 154 11.05 6.39 -3.95
N ASN A 155 10.48 5.85 -2.89
CA ASN A 155 11.17 4.93 -1.98
C ASN A 155 10.27 3.77 -1.51
N GLU A 156 9.17 3.54 -2.22
CA GLU A 156 8.21 2.51 -1.88
C GLU A 156 7.68 1.79 -3.11
N TYR A 157 7.64 0.46 -2.96
CA TYR A 157 6.90 -0.44 -3.83
C TYR A 157 5.76 -1.06 -3.03
N CYS A 158 4.63 -1.27 -3.68
CA CYS A 158 3.44 -1.87 -3.11
C CYS A 158 3.03 -3.08 -3.94
N LEU A 159 2.62 -4.16 -3.28
CA LEU A 159 1.90 -5.27 -3.91
C LEU A 159 0.46 -5.26 -3.41
N TYR A 160 -0.48 -4.95 -4.31
CA TYR A 160 -1.91 -4.99 -4.02
C TYR A 160 -2.44 -6.39 -4.27
N ILE A 161 -3.03 -6.99 -3.23
CA ILE A 161 -3.73 -8.26 -3.27
C ILE A 161 -5.23 -7.94 -3.18
N PHE A 162 -5.97 -8.20 -4.26
CA PHE A 162 -7.42 -8.02 -4.30
C PHE A 162 -8.11 -9.32 -3.96
N LEU A 163 -9.04 -9.27 -3.01
CA LEU A 163 -9.83 -10.40 -2.60
C LEU A 163 -11.14 -10.41 -3.39
N ASP A 164 -11.69 -11.59 -3.64
CA ASP A 164 -12.98 -11.77 -4.28
C ASP A 164 -14.15 -11.42 -3.35
N GLU A 165 -13.96 -11.57 -2.03
CA GLU A 165 -14.96 -11.28 -1.01
C GLU A 165 -14.38 -10.45 0.17
N GLU A 166 -15.25 -9.71 0.87
CA GLU A 166 -14.87 -8.96 2.08
C GLU A 166 -14.55 -9.93 3.22
N MET A 167 -13.33 -9.85 3.77
CA MET A 167 -12.93 -10.67 4.91
C MET A 167 -13.75 -10.34 6.16
N GLN A 168 -14.30 -11.39 6.79
CA GLN A 168 -14.97 -11.31 8.09
C GLN A 168 -14.01 -11.82 9.17
N LEU A 169 -13.20 -10.92 9.73
CA LEU A 169 -12.23 -11.20 10.79
C LEU A 169 -12.67 -10.53 12.09
N GLU A 170 -12.48 -11.18 13.23
CA GLU A 170 -12.72 -10.64 14.57
C GLU A 170 -11.57 -9.74 15.04
N ASN A 171 -10.33 -10.09 14.70
CA ASN A 171 -9.12 -9.33 15.02
C ASN A 171 -8.30 -8.91 13.76
N PRO A 172 -8.92 -8.26 12.74
CA PRO A 172 -8.29 -7.97 11.45
C PRO A 172 -6.90 -7.33 11.50
N SER A 173 -6.67 -6.33 12.35
CA SER A 173 -5.35 -5.66 12.45
C SER A 173 -4.29 -6.59 13.03
N ILE A 174 -4.63 -7.43 13.99
CA ILE A 174 -3.67 -8.38 14.54
C ILE A 174 -3.43 -9.49 13.51
N THR A 175 -4.49 -9.97 12.86
CA THR A 175 -4.40 -10.98 11.81
C THR A 175 -3.52 -10.53 10.64
N LEU A 176 -3.67 -9.28 10.16
CA LEU A 176 -2.78 -8.75 9.12
C LEU A 176 -1.35 -8.53 9.60
N TYR A 177 -1.10 -8.23 10.88
CA TYR A 177 0.26 -8.18 11.44
C TYR A 177 0.96 -9.52 11.24
N TYR A 178 0.29 -10.59 11.65
CA TYR A 178 0.83 -11.93 11.56
C TYR A 178 0.93 -12.41 10.10
N PHE A 179 0.00 -12.03 9.23
CA PHE A 179 0.14 -12.30 7.80
C PHE A 179 1.42 -11.68 7.23
N TYR A 180 1.73 -10.42 7.57
CA TYR A 180 2.97 -9.79 7.08
C TYR A 180 4.21 -10.45 7.66
N LYS A 181 4.18 -10.83 8.95
CA LYS A 181 5.28 -11.59 9.58
C LYS A 181 5.50 -12.94 8.92
N PHE A 182 4.43 -13.66 8.61
CA PHE A 182 4.51 -14.92 7.87
C PHE A 182 5.20 -14.73 6.51
N ILE A 183 4.84 -13.69 5.74
CA ILE A 183 5.49 -13.39 4.47
C ILE A 183 6.95 -12.95 4.67
N GLU A 184 7.22 -12.15 5.70
CA GLU A 184 8.56 -11.69 6.08
C GLU A 184 9.49 -12.88 6.31
N ASP A 185 9.05 -13.82 7.17
CA ASP A 185 9.80 -15.01 7.54
C ASP A 185 9.92 -16.01 6.38
N TYR A 186 8.84 -16.24 5.63
CA TYR A 186 8.84 -17.17 4.49
C TYR A 186 9.80 -16.73 3.38
N CYS A 187 9.91 -15.42 3.14
CA CYS A 187 10.73 -14.87 2.06
C CYS A 187 12.12 -14.37 2.50
N ASP A 188 12.42 -14.35 3.80
CA ASP A 188 13.60 -13.68 4.38
C ASP A 188 13.76 -12.23 3.87
N THR A 189 12.63 -11.49 3.83
CA THR A 189 12.62 -10.05 3.46
C THR A 189 12.79 -9.19 4.70
N LYS A 190 13.42 -8.02 4.55
CA LYS A 190 13.65 -7.06 5.65
C LYS A 190 13.03 -5.69 5.40
N LEU A 191 12.52 -5.48 4.19
CA LEU A 191 11.96 -4.21 3.73
C LEU A 191 10.44 -4.17 3.81
N LEU A 192 9.79 -5.30 4.05
CA LEU A 192 8.35 -5.37 4.31
C LEU A 192 8.05 -4.71 5.66
N LYS A 193 7.46 -3.50 5.65
CA LYS A 193 7.22 -2.74 6.89
C LYS A 193 5.78 -2.87 7.33
N TYR A 194 5.57 -3.52 8.47
CA TYR A 194 4.27 -3.55 9.15
C TYR A 194 4.23 -2.67 10.42
N GLU A 195 5.29 -2.64 11.23
CA GLU A 195 5.27 -2.03 12.58
C GLU A 195 4.95 -0.52 12.61
N LYS A 196 5.06 0.17 11.48
CA LYS A 196 4.75 1.60 11.34
C LYS A 196 3.45 1.88 10.58
N ILE A 197 2.74 0.83 10.15
CA ILE A 197 1.63 0.90 9.20
C ILE A 197 0.44 0.15 9.79
N GLU A 198 -0.48 0.88 10.41
CA GLU A 198 -1.80 0.35 10.80
C GLU A 198 -2.59 0.01 9.53
N PRO A 199 -2.95 -1.27 9.27
CA PRO A 199 -3.50 -1.67 7.98
C PRO A 199 -4.72 -0.85 7.58
N PHE A 200 -5.70 -0.72 8.48
CA PHE A 200 -6.97 -0.11 8.14
C PHE A 200 -6.98 1.42 8.22
N SER A 201 -5.89 2.04 8.67
CA SER A 201 -5.67 3.48 8.54
C SER A 201 -4.63 3.81 7.45
N GLN A 202 -4.28 2.84 6.60
CA GLN A 202 -3.32 3.06 5.52
C GLN A 202 -3.77 4.14 4.56
N ILE A 203 -2.88 5.12 4.39
CA ILE A 203 -2.97 6.16 3.38
C ILE A 203 -1.88 5.89 2.33
N ILE A 204 -2.26 6.00 1.07
CA ILE A 204 -1.43 5.69 -0.09
C ILE A 204 -1.41 6.87 -1.07
N THR A 205 -0.30 7.01 -1.79
CA THR A 205 -0.19 8.00 -2.87
C THR A 205 -1.19 7.68 -3.96
N ILE A 206 -1.91 8.70 -4.45
CA ILE A 206 -2.85 8.51 -5.54
C ILE A 206 -2.06 8.07 -6.79
N PRO A 207 -2.38 6.91 -7.40
CA PRO A 207 -1.74 6.49 -8.64
C PRO A 207 -1.87 7.55 -9.73
N GLY A 208 -0.82 7.72 -10.53
CA GLY A 208 -0.74 8.77 -11.54
C GLY A 208 -0.31 10.15 -11.00
N THR A 209 -0.21 10.35 -9.68
CA THR A 209 0.40 11.56 -9.14
C THR A 209 1.92 11.49 -9.19
N GLN A 210 2.56 12.62 -9.49
CA GLN A 210 4.01 12.76 -9.47
C GLN A 210 4.50 13.07 -8.06
N ASN A 211 5.52 12.35 -7.58
CA ASN A 211 6.21 12.70 -6.36
C ASN A 211 6.96 14.03 -6.52
N ASN A 212 6.82 14.94 -5.56
CA ASN A 212 7.43 16.27 -5.66
C ASN A 212 8.95 16.26 -5.63
N SER A 213 9.55 15.32 -4.90
CA SER A 213 10.99 15.28 -4.64
C SER A 213 11.75 14.59 -5.76
N SER A 214 11.19 13.53 -6.34
CA SER A 214 11.81 12.78 -7.44
C SER A 214 11.27 13.14 -8.82
N ARG A 215 10.13 13.85 -8.93
CA ARG A 215 9.43 14.10 -10.20
C ARG A 215 9.06 12.82 -10.97
N LEU A 216 9.02 11.67 -10.31
CA LEU A 216 8.51 10.42 -10.90
C LEU A 216 7.05 10.22 -10.53
N TYR A 217 6.29 9.63 -11.45
CA TYR A 217 4.89 9.30 -11.27
C TYR A 217 4.73 7.99 -10.48
N SER A 218 3.74 7.97 -9.59
CA SER A 218 3.26 6.75 -8.95
C SER A 218 2.57 5.88 -10.00
N LYS A 219 3.12 4.71 -10.33
CA LYS A 219 2.65 3.89 -11.45
C LYS A 219 2.70 2.40 -11.17
N VAL A 220 1.77 1.70 -11.83
CA VAL A 220 1.85 0.24 -12.00
C VAL A 220 3.02 -0.08 -12.92
N PHE A 221 3.65 -1.22 -12.68
CA PHE A 221 4.66 -1.82 -13.55
C PHE A 221 4.39 -3.31 -13.75
N ASN A 222 5.09 -3.99 -14.65
CA ASN A 222 5.06 -5.45 -14.73
C ASN A 222 6.14 -6.01 -13.80
N ILE A 223 5.83 -7.06 -13.03
CA ILE A 223 6.78 -7.64 -12.09
C ILE A 223 8.08 -8.11 -12.77
N GLU A 224 8.01 -8.48 -14.05
CA GLU A 224 9.18 -8.87 -14.85
C GLU A 224 10.07 -7.70 -15.27
N ASP A 225 9.57 -6.46 -15.21
CA ASP A 225 10.29 -5.27 -15.65
C ASP A 225 11.62 -5.13 -14.92
N SER A 226 12.65 -4.68 -15.65
CA SER A 226 13.92 -4.33 -15.03
C SER A 226 13.79 -3.00 -14.28
N TYR A 227 14.68 -2.78 -13.32
CA TYR A 227 14.70 -1.51 -12.58
C TYR A 227 14.75 -0.27 -13.50
N PRO A 228 15.63 -0.21 -14.53
CA PRO A 228 15.59 0.87 -15.54
C PRO A 228 14.23 1.06 -16.20
N ASP A 229 13.55 -0.02 -16.60
CA ASP A 229 12.26 0.06 -17.29
C ASP A 229 11.18 0.65 -16.37
N ILE A 230 11.18 0.28 -15.08
CA ILE A 230 10.27 0.84 -14.08
C ILE A 230 10.50 2.34 -13.92
N ILE A 231 11.76 2.78 -13.80
CA ILE A 231 12.09 4.21 -13.66
C ILE A 231 11.77 4.99 -14.93
N GLU A 232 11.99 4.40 -16.10
CA GLU A 232 11.61 4.98 -17.37
C GLU A 232 10.09 5.15 -17.46
N ASN A 233 9.30 4.11 -17.17
CA ASN A 233 7.84 4.17 -17.12
C ASN A 233 7.34 5.25 -16.14
N ALA A 234 7.93 5.29 -14.94
CA ALA A 234 7.61 6.29 -13.92
C ALA A 234 8.05 7.71 -14.31
N SER A 235 8.93 7.91 -15.30
CA SER A 235 9.35 9.24 -15.76
C SER A 235 8.42 9.84 -16.81
N ARG A 236 7.61 9.02 -17.48
CA ARG A 236 6.69 9.47 -18.53
C ARG A 236 5.38 9.93 -17.93
N LYS A 237 4.74 10.93 -18.53
CA LYS A 237 3.43 11.43 -18.07
C LYS A 237 2.26 10.53 -18.48
N GLU A 238 2.42 9.69 -19.49
CA GLU A 238 1.36 8.79 -19.96
C GLU A 238 1.59 7.37 -19.42
N LEU A 239 0.50 6.67 -19.09
CA LEU A 239 0.50 5.23 -18.83
C LEU A 239 1.00 4.48 -20.07
N LEU A 240 2.16 3.81 -19.94
CA LEU A 240 2.79 3.15 -21.10
C LEU A 240 2.16 1.82 -21.50
N ASN A 241 1.32 1.21 -20.67
CA ASN A 241 0.82 -0.13 -20.94
C ASN A 241 -0.65 -0.30 -20.53
N ASP A 242 -1.36 -1.13 -21.28
CA ASP A 242 -2.59 -1.79 -20.83
C ASP A 242 -2.24 -2.79 -19.72
N TYR A 243 -2.08 -2.29 -18.49
CA TYR A 243 -1.82 -3.14 -17.35
C TYR A 243 -3.04 -4.01 -17.08
N LYS A 244 -2.85 -5.34 -17.12
CA LYS A 244 -3.88 -6.27 -16.64
C LYS A 244 -3.98 -6.13 -15.13
N VAL A 245 -5.05 -5.49 -14.67
CA VAL A 245 -5.39 -5.49 -13.25
C VAL A 245 -6.10 -6.79 -12.93
N TYR A 246 -5.42 -7.67 -12.20
CA TYR A 246 -5.99 -8.92 -11.71
C TYR A 246 -6.87 -8.67 -10.48
N LYS A 247 -8.02 -8.03 -10.68
CA LYS A 247 -9.01 -7.85 -9.59
C LYS A 247 -9.75 -9.16 -9.31
N TYR A 248 -10.19 -9.32 -8.05
CA TYR A 248 -11.13 -10.35 -7.62
C TYR A 248 -10.66 -11.78 -7.93
N GLN A 249 -9.49 -12.13 -7.41
CA GLN A 249 -8.93 -13.47 -7.54
C GLN A 249 -9.35 -14.30 -6.33
N ARG A 250 -10.11 -15.37 -6.58
CA ARG A 250 -10.50 -16.31 -5.54
C ARG A 250 -9.28 -17.10 -5.08
N SER A 251 -8.98 -17.04 -3.79
CA SER A 251 -7.90 -17.80 -3.17
C SER A 251 -8.37 -18.45 -1.88
N PRO A 252 -8.90 -19.70 -1.96
CA PRO A 252 -9.32 -20.43 -0.78
C PRO A 252 -8.17 -20.59 0.23
N SER A 253 -6.93 -20.79 -0.23
CA SER A 253 -5.78 -20.95 0.65
C SER A 253 -5.44 -19.67 1.42
N LEU A 254 -5.57 -18.49 0.80
CA LEU A 254 -5.38 -17.23 1.53
C LEU A 254 -6.50 -17.00 2.53
N THR A 255 -7.76 -17.21 2.12
CA THR A 255 -8.92 -17.04 3.00
C THR A 255 -8.82 -17.97 4.21
N THR A 256 -8.55 -19.26 4.00
CA THR A 256 -8.37 -20.24 5.09
C THR A 256 -7.21 -19.84 6.00
N LEU A 257 -6.08 -19.39 5.46
CA LEU A 257 -4.96 -18.95 6.27
C LEU A 257 -5.35 -17.78 7.20
N LEU A 258 -5.98 -16.75 6.65
CA LEU A 258 -6.37 -15.55 7.41
C LEU A 258 -7.43 -15.87 8.46
N GLU A 259 -8.44 -16.68 8.13
CA GLU A 259 -9.46 -17.12 9.09
C GLU A 259 -8.86 -17.98 10.22
N THR A 260 -7.91 -18.86 9.90
CA THR A 260 -7.26 -19.70 10.92
C THR A 260 -6.36 -18.87 11.84
N MET A 261 -5.59 -17.93 11.28
CA MET A 261 -4.82 -16.97 12.09
C MET A 261 -5.74 -16.20 13.04
N ASP A 262 -6.85 -15.69 12.52
CA ASP A 262 -7.81 -14.90 13.30
C ASP A 262 -8.46 -15.70 14.43
N LYS A 263 -8.89 -16.94 14.16
CA LYS A 263 -9.44 -17.85 15.19
C LYS A 263 -8.45 -18.13 16.32
N GLU A 264 -7.18 -18.40 15.98
CA GLU A 264 -6.15 -18.66 17.00
C GLU A 264 -5.86 -17.40 17.82
N ILE A 265 -5.85 -16.21 17.18
CA ILE A 265 -5.72 -14.92 17.87
C ILE A 265 -6.88 -14.72 18.83
N THR A 266 -8.13 -14.89 18.39
CA THR A 266 -9.33 -14.78 19.23
C THR A 266 -9.25 -15.70 20.45
N LYS A 267 -8.90 -16.96 20.23
CA LYS A 267 -8.77 -17.95 21.30
C LYS A 267 -7.76 -17.50 22.34
N ARG A 268 -6.57 -17.06 21.92
CA ARG A 268 -5.51 -16.62 22.84
C ARG A 268 -5.87 -15.37 23.63
N LEU A 269 -6.51 -14.40 22.98
CA LEU A 269 -7.02 -13.20 23.63
C LEU A 269 -8.06 -13.54 24.70
N SER A 270 -8.93 -14.52 24.40
CA SER A 270 -9.95 -15.02 25.33
C SER A 270 -9.33 -15.77 26.52
N ASP A 271 -8.27 -16.54 26.26
CA ASP A 271 -7.54 -17.31 27.28
C ASP A 271 -6.51 -16.47 28.06
N HIS A 272 -6.42 -15.16 27.80
CA HIS A 272 -5.44 -14.23 28.37
C HIS A 272 -3.97 -14.68 28.20
N THR A 273 -3.68 -15.35 27.09
CA THR A 273 -2.33 -15.81 26.74
C THR A 273 -1.62 -14.84 25.79
N ASP A 274 -0.29 -14.81 25.80
CA ASP A 274 0.46 -13.86 24.97
C ASP A 274 0.33 -14.20 23.48
N VAL A 275 -0.35 -13.32 22.75
CA VAL A 275 -0.52 -13.40 21.30
C VAL A 275 0.83 -13.37 20.59
N LYS A 276 1.86 -12.71 21.15
CA LYS A 276 3.21 -12.60 20.56
C LYS A 276 4.06 -13.87 20.64
N SER A 277 3.65 -14.86 21.43
CA SER A 277 4.38 -16.13 21.60
C SER A 277 4.09 -17.18 20.51
N PHE A 278 3.30 -16.81 19.50
CA PHE A 278 2.74 -17.73 18.51
C PHE A 278 3.69 -18.00 17.33
N ASN A 279 3.92 -19.28 16.99
CA ASN A 279 4.73 -19.70 15.83
C ASN A 279 3.85 -19.86 14.58
N LEU A 280 3.87 -18.84 13.71
CA LEU A 280 3.10 -18.81 12.46
C LEU A 280 3.38 -19.96 11.49
N ASN A 281 4.60 -20.48 11.49
CA ASN A 281 5.00 -21.53 10.56
C ASN A 281 4.33 -22.87 10.89
N GLU A 282 4.04 -23.13 12.17
CA GLU A 282 3.34 -24.36 12.60
C GLU A 282 1.88 -24.38 12.09
N LEU A 283 1.14 -23.28 12.22
CA LEU A 283 -0.23 -23.17 11.69
C LEU A 283 -0.29 -23.34 10.16
N PHE A 284 0.68 -22.80 9.42
CA PHE A 284 0.68 -22.89 7.95
C PHE A 284 0.87 -24.34 7.47
N HIS A 285 1.70 -25.13 8.18
CA HIS A 285 1.95 -26.53 7.82
C HIS A 285 0.81 -27.47 8.21
N GLU A 286 0.14 -27.25 9.34
CA GLU A 286 -1.00 -28.07 9.77
C GLU A 286 -2.19 -27.98 8.79
N ASN A 287 -2.44 -26.81 8.20
CA ASN A 287 -3.59 -26.57 7.31
C ASN A 287 -3.35 -26.95 5.84
N ARG A 288 -2.15 -27.44 5.47
CA ARG A 288 -1.89 -28.05 4.15
C ARG A 288 -2.17 -29.56 4.13
N ILE A 289 -2.40 -30.18 5.29
CA ILE A 289 -2.61 -31.63 5.45
C ILE A 289 -4.11 -31.97 5.62
N SER A 290 -5.00 -30.98 5.70
CA SER A 290 -6.46 -31.16 5.78
C SER A 290 -7.16 -30.98 4.45
#